data_AF-A0A4R3JH96-F1
#
_entry.id   AF-A0A4R3JH96-F1
#
_cell.length_a   1.000
_cell.length_b   1.000
_cell.length_c   1.000
_cell.angle_alpha   90.00
_cell.angle_beta   90.00
_cell.angle_gamma   90.00
#
_symmetry.space_group_name_H-M   'P 1'
#
loop_
_entity.id
_entity.type
_entity.pdbx_description
1 polymer ?
#
loop_
_entity_poly.entity_id
_entity_poly.type
_entity_poly.pdbx_seq_one_letter_code
_entity_poly.pdbx_strand_id
1 'polypeptide(L)'
;MTFLNLIGSMATSVTENTLPFLALITVLVFVHEMGHFLVARYNGVRIEVFSIGFGPELWGRTDRRGTRWKVSMVPLGGYVKMFGEGDMVTGVDDAEDRPMTPEERAVSFHHKRLAQRAAIVFAGPLANFVFAIVVMTGLFAAVGTPKPLSGVGQIQPDSAAAAAGFKTGDTIVAIDGQAIRWFDDLRNIVSRNPGKSLRFDIVRNNRDITLDATPARHVLEASQKGVAPRVIGLLGVSPDPAQVIYQRMGIVQAVEHGVGRTYAMTAGIMDALGQMIRGTRNANELGGPISIAIVSADVAQTGLINMMMLAAAFSVNLGLLNLFPVPMLDGGHLVFYAFEALRGRPLSQRTQEYGFRFGLVLVFLLMIFATWNDFVRLFARFGGL
;
A
#
# COMPACT_ATOMS: atom_id res chain seq x y z
N MET A 1 -5.71 -24.93 -31.30
CA MET A 1 -6.53 -24.77 -30.08
C MET A 1 -7.96 -24.43 -30.50
N THR A 2 -8.97 -25.13 -30.00
CA THR A 2 -10.38 -24.82 -30.32
C THR A 2 -10.82 -23.50 -29.67
N PHE A 3 -11.72 -22.77 -30.34
CA PHE A 3 -12.32 -21.52 -29.84
C PHE A 3 -12.98 -21.69 -28.45
N LEU A 4 -13.54 -22.86 -28.17
CA LEU A 4 -14.06 -23.24 -26.86
C LEU A 4 -12.96 -23.37 -25.79
N ASN A 5 -11.77 -23.86 -26.15
CA ASN A 5 -10.63 -23.90 -25.22
C ASN A 5 -10.05 -22.50 -24.98
N LEU A 6 -10.15 -21.59 -25.95
CA LEU A 6 -9.78 -20.18 -25.80
C LEU A 6 -10.77 -19.44 -24.89
N ILE A 7 -12.07 -19.63 -25.08
CA ILE A 7 -13.09 -19.04 -24.19
C ILE A 7 -13.00 -19.64 -22.78
N GLY A 8 -12.79 -20.96 -22.67
CA GLY A 8 -12.57 -21.64 -21.39
C GLY A 8 -11.36 -21.11 -20.65
N SER A 9 -10.21 -20.95 -21.32
CA SER A 9 -8.99 -20.41 -20.71
C SER A 9 -9.08 -18.92 -20.37
N MET A 10 -9.83 -18.13 -21.15
CA MET A 10 -10.10 -16.73 -20.82
C MET A 10 -11.07 -16.61 -19.63
N ALA A 11 -12.09 -17.47 -19.53
CA ALA A 11 -13.03 -17.46 -18.42
C ALA A 11 -12.37 -17.90 -17.10
N THR A 12 -11.52 -18.94 -17.11
CA THR A 12 -10.71 -19.31 -15.94
C THR A 12 -9.74 -18.21 -15.56
N SER A 13 -9.06 -17.58 -16.53
CA SER A 13 -8.15 -16.46 -16.25
C SER A 13 -8.87 -15.24 -15.65
N VAL A 14 -10.08 -14.90 -16.13
CA VAL A 14 -10.87 -13.78 -15.57
C VAL A 14 -11.33 -14.09 -14.15
N THR A 15 -11.81 -15.31 -13.89
CA THR A 15 -12.29 -15.72 -12.55
C THR A 15 -11.16 -15.86 -11.53
N GLU A 16 -10.03 -16.44 -11.93
CA GLU A 16 -8.81 -16.56 -11.12
C GLU A 16 -8.23 -15.19 -10.74
N ASN A 17 -8.34 -14.18 -11.63
CA ASN A 17 -7.85 -12.84 -11.35
C ASN A 17 -8.83 -11.98 -10.55
N THR A 18 -10.13 -12.18 -10.74
CA THR A 18 -11.17 -11.32 -10.16
C THR A 18 -11.44 -11.64 -8.69
N LEU A 19 -11.47 -12.92 -8.30
CA LEU A 19 -11.85 -13.28 -6.93
C LEU A 19 -10.85 -12.78 -5.87
N PRO A 20 -9.51 -12.98 -6.01
CA PRO A 20 -8.55 -12.48 -5.03
C PRO A 20 -8.54 -10.95 -4.97
N PHE A 21 -8.69 -10.29 -6.13
CA PHE A 21 -8.82 -8.84 -6.22
C PHE A 21 -10.05 -8.32 -5.46
N LEU A 22 -11.23 -8.90 -5.69
CA LEU A 22 -12.45 -8.50 -5.02
C LEU A 22 -12.39 -8.77 -3.51
N ALA A 23 -11.85 -9.92 -3.10
CA ALA A 23 -11.65 -10.22 -1.69
C ALA A 23 -10.72 -9.19 -1.01
N LEU A 24 -9.61 -8.84 -1.68
CA LEU A 24 -8.66 -7.85 -1.21
C LEU A 24 -9.32 -6.48 -1.02
N ILE A 25 -9.92 -5.93 -2.07
CA ILE A 25 -10.57 -4.61 -2.02
C ILE A 25 -11.70 -4.59 -0.99
N THR A 26 -12.50 -5.66 -0.90
CA THR A 26 -13.59 -5.77 0.08
C THR A 26 -13.07 -5.65 1.51
N VAL A 27 -11.99 -6.35 1.85
CA VAL A 27 -11.38 -6.27 3.19
C VAL A 27 -10.84 -4.87 3.47
N LEU A 28 -10.13 -4.27 2.51
CA LEU A 28 -9.52 -2.95 2.69
C LEU A 28 -10.55 -1.85 2.87
N VAL A 29 -11.59 -1.85 2.04
CA VAL A 29 -12.72 -0.92 2.17
C VAL A 29 -13.43 -1.16 3.48
N PHE A 30 -13.75 -2.41 3.83
CA PHE A 30 -14.44 -2.72 5.09
C PHE A 30 -13.68 -2.18 6.30
N VAL A 31 -12.36 -2.36 6.35
CA VAL A 31 -11.51 -1.84 7.44
C VAL A 31 -11.57 -0.32 7.51
N HIS A 32 -11.50 0.34 6.35
CA HIS A 32 -11.60 1.79 6.25
C HIS A 32 -12.97 2.31 6.76
N GLU A 33 -14.06 1.78 6.22
CA GLU A 33 -15.42 2.13 6.63
C GLU A 33 -15.67 1.82 8.13
N MET A 34 -15.11 0.72 8.62
CA MET A 34 -15.17 0.37 10.05
C MET A 34 -14.51 1.43 10.92
N GLY A 35 -13.44 2.08 10.46
CA GLY A 35 -12.81 3.21 11.14
C GLY A 35 -13.80 4.35 11.38
N HIS A 36 -14.44 4.85 10.32
CA HIS A 36 -15.48 5.88 10.43
C HIS A 36 -16.62 5.42 11.33
N PHE A 37 -17.13 4.20 11.11
CA PHE A 37 -18.24 3.64 11.88
C PHE A 37 -17.96 3.61 13.39
N LEU A 38 -16.82 3.08 13.80
CA LEU A 38 -16.49 2.92 15.22
C LEU A 38 -16.34 4.27 15.91
N VAL A 39 -15.64 5.23 15.29
CA VAL A 39 -15.42 6.55 15.88
C VAL A 39 -16.69 7.40 15.84
N ALA A 40 -17.52 7.29 14.80
CA ALA A 40 -18.82 7.95 14.74
C ALA A 40 -19.75 7.45 15.87
N ARG A 41 -19.81 6.12 16.06
CA ARG A 41 -20.56 5.50 17.16
C ARG A 41 -20.06 5.95 18.52
N TYR A 42 -18.74 6.01 18.72
CA TYR A 42 -18.13 6.49 19.96
C TYR A 42 -18.52 7.94 20.26
N ASN A 43 -18.62 8.78 19.23
CA ASN A 43 -19.07 10.17 19.36
C ASN A 43 -20.61 10.34 19.41
N GLY A 44 -21.35 9.24 19.52
CA GLY A 44 -22.82 9.25 19.61
C GLY A 44 -23.50 9.72 18.33
N VAL A 45 -22.90 9.48 17.17
CA VAL A 45 -23.55 9.70 15.87
C VAL A 45 -24.39 8.46 15.53
N ARG A 46 -25.62 8.67 15.07
CA ARG A 46 -26.47 7.58 14.58
C ARG A 46 -26.00 7.19 13.17
N ILE A 47 -25.75 5.91 12.96
CA ILE A 47 -25.40 5.35 11.64
C ILE A 47 -26.65 4.72 11.03
N GLU A 48 -27.05 5.17 9.85
CA GLU A 48 -28.20 4.65 9.12
C GLU A 48 -27.83 3.40 8.33
N VAL A 49 -26.70 3.46 7.62
CA VAL A 49 -26.28 2.40 6.69
C VAL A 49 -24.77 2.15 6.84
N PHE A 50 -24.39 0.89 6.87
CA PHE A 50 -23.03 0.43 6.62
C PHE A 50 -23.08 -0.45 5.36
N SER A 51 -22.48 0.02 4.26
CA SER A 51 -22.53 -0.66 2.97
C SER A 51 -21.16 -1.14 2.54
N ILE A 52 -21.07 -2.42 2.18
CA ILE A 52 -19.98 -2.96 1.38
C ILE A 52 -20.47 -2.96 -0.07
N GLY A 53 -19.85 -2.14 -0.91
CA GLY A 53 -20.23 -1.92 -2.29
C GLY A 53 -21.28 -0.83 -2.50
N PHE A 54 -21.61 -0.61 -3.78
CA PHE A 54 -22.56 0.39 -4.26
C PHE A 54 -23.69 -0.23 -5.08
N GLY A 55 -24.77 0.54 -5.27
CA GLY A 55 -25.92 0.14 -6.09
C GLY A 55 -26.94 -0.72 -5.33
N PRO A 56 -27.77 -1.50 -6.06
CA PRO A 56 -28.83 -2.32 -5.48
C PRO A 56 -28.33 -3.23 -4.37
N GLU A 57 -29.11 -3.32 -3.30
CA GLU A 57 -28.81 -4.21 -2.18
C GLU A 57 -29.01 -5.67 -2.60
N LEU A 58 -27.98 -6.51 -2.43
CA LEU A 58 -28.08 -7.95 -2.61
C LEU A 58 -28.56 -8.64 -1.34
N TRP A 59 -28.02 -8.19 -0.20
CA TRP A 59 -28.36 -8.72 1.11
C TRP A 59 -28.13 -7.65 2.18
N GLY A 60 -28.96 -7.65 3.22
CA GLY A 60 -28.76 -6.77 4.36
C GLY A 60 -29.54 -7.16 5.60
N ARG A 61 -29.06 -6.67 6.75
CA ARG A 61 -29.66 -6.86 8.07
C ARG A 61 -29.58 -5.57 8.88
N THR A 62 -30.65 -5.25 9.59
CA THR A 62 -30.65 -4.14 10.55
C THR A 62 -30.21 -4.63 11.92
N ASP A 63 -29.25 -3.94 12.54
CA ASP A 63 -28.78 -4.27 13.89
C ASP A 63 -29.71 -3.70 14.99
N ARG A 64 -29.46 -4.08 16.25
CA ARG A 64 -30.24 -3.62 17.41
C ARG A 64 -30.20 -2.09 17.62
N ARG A 65 -29.22 -1.42 17.04
CA ARG A 65 -28.99 0.02 17.15
C ARG A 65 -29.47 0.77 15.90
N GLY A 66 -30.25 0.10 15.04
CA GLY A 66 -30.91 0.68 13.87
C GLY A 66 -30.03 0.82 12.62
N THR A 67 -28.80 0.33 12.61
CA THR A 67 -27.93 0.43 11.42
C THR A 67 -28.24 -0.69 10.43
N ARG A 68 -28.49 -0.33 9.16
CA ARG A 68 -28.63 -1.26 8.03
C ARG A 68 -27.25 -1.68 7.53
N TRP A 69 -26.84 -2.89 7.87
CA TRP A 69 -25.65 -3.54 7.31
C TRP A 69 -26.04 -4.17 5.99
N LYS A 70 -25.38 -3.81 4.89
CA LYS A 70 -25.71 -4.35 3.58
C LYS A 70 -24.50 -4.62 2.70
N VAL A 71 -24.68 -5.57 1.80
CA VAL A 71 -23.77 -5.88 0.70
C VAL A 71 -24.51 -5.55 -0.59
N SER A 72 -23.90 -4.71 -1.41
CA SER A 72 -24.47 -4.22 -2.67
C SER A 72 -23.81 -4.85 -3.90
N MET A 73 -24.48 -4.73 -5.04
CA MET A 73 -24.10 -5.40 -6.29
C MET A 73 -22.72 -5.03 -6.82
N VAL A 74 -22.25 -3.80 -6.61
CA VAL A 74 -20.96 -3.33 -7.12
C VAL A 74 -19.92 -3.36 -6.00
N PRO A 75 -18.99 -4.33 -5.97
CA PRO A 75 -18.04 -4.52 -4.85
C PRO A 75 -16.81 -3.60 -4.90
N LEU A 76 -16.91 -2.44 -5.54
CA LEU A 76 -15.79 -1.52 -5.80
C LEU A 76 -15.80 -0.31 -4.85
N GLY A 77 -15.93 -0.56 -3.55
CA GLY A 77 -15.98 0.48 -2.51
C GLY A 77 -17.02 0.17 -1.45
N GLY A 78 -17.37 1.17 -0.66
CA GLY A 78 -18.27 1.07 0.48
C GLY A 78 -18.57 2.46 1.02
N TYR A 79 -19.48 2.54 2.00
CA TYR A 79 -19.75 3.80 2.70
C TYR A 79 -20.44 3.56 4.03
N VAL A 80 -20.25 4.51 4.96
CA VAL A 80 -21.02 4.65 6.19
C VAL A 80 -21.91 5.89 6.10
N LYS A 81 -23.23 5.70 5.94
CA LYS A 81 -24.18 6.83 5.94
C LYS A 81 -24.49 7.24 7.38
N MET A 82 -24.02 8.42 7.77
CA MET A 82 -24.31 9.00 9.09
C MET A 82 -25.59 9.84 9.03
N PHE A 83 -26.34 9.84 10.14
CA PHE A 83 -27.54 10.65 10.23
C PHE A 83 -27.20 12.14 10.16
N GLY A 84 -27.85 12.86 9.23
CA GLY A 84 -27.60 14.28 8.98
C GLY A 84 -26.18 14.54 8.49
N GLU A 85 -25.68 13.74 7.54
CA GLU A 85 -24.46 13.98 6.76
C GLU A 85 -24.76 14.58 5.37
N GLY A 86 -26.02 14.63 4.94
CA GLY A 86 -26.41 14.94 3.56
C GLY A 86 -26.01 13.84 2.59
N ASP A 87 -26.77 13.62 1.52
CA ASP A 87 -26.37 12.65 0.49
C ASP A 87 -25.26 13.26 -0.38
N MET A 88 -24.05 12.68 -0.33
CA MET A 88 -22.87 13.13 -1.09
C MET A 88 -23.09 13.12 -2.62
N VAL A 89 -24.04 12.32 -3.13
CA VAL A 89 -24.27 12.15 -4.57
C VAL A 89 -25.36 13.08 -5.10
N THR A 90 -26.45 13.25 -4.36
CA THR A 90 -27.57 14.08 -4.80
C THR A 90 -27.49 15.51 -4.27
N GLY A 91 -26.70 15.76 -3.22
CA GLY A 91 -26.68 17.04 -2.50
C GLY A 91 -27.99 17.33 -1.77
N VAL A 92 -28.90 16.35 -1.72
CA VAL A 92 -30.20 16.46 -1.06
C VAL A 92 -30.04 15.87 0.33
N ASP A 93 -30.21 16.71 1.34
CA ASP A 93 -30.36 16.25 2.72
C ASP A 93 -31.84 15.84 2.86
N ASP A 94 -32.14 14.55 3.01
CA ASP A 94 -33.52 14.09 3.32
C ASP A 94 -34.07 14.77 4.60
N ALA A 95 -33.18 15.37 5.41
CA ALA A 95 -33.48 16.11 6.62
C ALA A 95 -33.62 17.64 6.43
N GLU A 96 -33.34 18.22 5.26
CA GLU A 96 -33.53 19.67 5.04
C GLU A 96 -35.00 20.07 4.93
N ASP A 97 -35.90 19.14 4.56
CA ASP A 97 -37.33 19.42 4.39
C ASP A 97 -38.10 19.58 5.71
N ARG A 98 -37.50 19.22 6.87
CA ARG A 98 -38.10 19.50 8.18
C ARG A 98 -37.09 19.88 9.26
N PRO A 99 -37.44 20.79 10.19
CA PRO A 99 -36.59 21.09 11.33
C PRO A 99 -36.39 19.82 12.19
N MET A 100 -35.11 19.46 12.40
CA MET A 100 -34.73 18.33 13.26
C MET A 100 -35.11 18.58 14.73
N THR A 101 -35.59 17.54 15.41
CA THR A 101 -35.85 17.59 16.86
C THR A 101 -34.53 17.74 17.65
N PRO A 102 -34.56 18.20 18.92
CA PRO A 102 -33.35 18.26 19.75
C PRO A 102 -32.63 16.91 19.89
N GLU A 103 -33.38 15.81 19.93
CA GLU A 103 -32.87 14.44 19.99
C GLU A 103 -32.16 14.03 18.68
N GLU A 104 -32.73 14.39 17.54
CA GLU A 104 -32.14 14.17 16.21
C GLU A 104 -30.85 14.97 16.04
N ARG A 105 -30.82 16.23 16.49
CA ARG A 105 -29.61 17.06 16.48
C ARG A 105 -28.51 16.46 17.35
N ALA A 106 -28.86 15.89 18.50
CA ALA A 106 -27.89 15.28 19.41
C ALA A 106 -27.15 14.09 18.76
N VAL A 107 -27.76 13.38 17.82
CA VAL A 107 -27.18 12.22 17.12
C VAL A 107 -26.76 12.51 15.67
N SER A 108 -26.95 13.73 15.19
CA SER A 108 -26.58 14.19 13.85
C SER A 108 -25.07 14.45 13.74
N PHE A 109 -24.48 14.05 12.61
CA PHE A 109 -23.07 14.29 12.30
C PHE A 109 -22.73 15.79 12.19
N HIS A 110 -23.51 16.55 11.41
CA HIS A 110 -23.28 17.99 11.20
C HIS A 110 -23.28 18.81 12.50
N HIS A 111 -24.05 18.36 13.50
CA HIS A 111 -24.17 19.04 14.80
C HIS A 111 -23.08 18.66 15.81
N LYS A 112 -22.19 17.71 15.49
CA LYS A 112 -21.04 17.39 16.36
C LYS A 112 -20.01 18.51 16.32
N ARG A 113 -19.18 18.58 17.37
CA ARG A 113 -18.07 19.54 17.42
C ARG A 113 -17.09 19.26 16.29
N LEU A 114 -16.42 20.30 15.81
CA LEU A 114 -15.42 20.20 14.74
C LEU A 114 -14.39 19.09 14.97
N ALA A 115 -13.84 19.00 16.19
CA ALA A 115 -12.88 17.96 16.56
C ALA A 115 -13.46 16.55 16.47
N GLN A 116 -14.76 16.37 16.76
CA GLN A 116 -15.43 15.07 16.63
C GLN A 116 -15.63 14.71 15.16
N ARG A 117 -16.10 15.65 14.34
CA ARG A 117 -16.25 15.42 12.89
C ARG A 117 -14.90 15.10 12.24
N ALA A 118 -13.86 15.87 12.57
CA ALA A 118 -12.50 15.62 12.09
C ALA A 118 -11.96 14.26 12.56
N ALA A 119 -12.19 13.87 13.81
CA ALA A 119 -11.77 12.56 14.31
C ALA A 119 -12.49 11.40 13.58
N ILE A 120 -13.79 11.56 13.29
CA ILE A 120 -14.58 10.56 12.55
C ILE A 120 -14.04 10.40 11.12
N VAL A 121 -13.81 11.50 10.41
CA VAL A 121 -13.26 11.48 9.04
C VAL A 121 -11.83 10.93 9.03
N PHE A 122 -11.00 11.30 10.01
CA PHE A 122 -9.64 10.76 10.10
C PHE A 122 -9.59 9.26 10.47
N ALA A 123 -10.64 8.73 11.09
CA ALA A 123 -10.66 7.37 11.59
C ALA A 123 -10.58 6.31 10.48
N GLY A 124 -11.17 6.54 9.32
CA GLY A 124 -11.11 5.61 8.20
C GLY A 124 -9.68 5.41 7.68
N PRO A 125 -8.97 6.48 7.30
CA PRO A 125 -7.57 6.39 6.90
C PRO A 125 -6.69 5.80 8.01
N LEU A 126 -6.88 6.22 9.25
CA LEU A 126 -6.13 5.68 10.39
C LEU A 126 -6.34 4.17 10.57
N ALA A 127 -7.57 3.68 10.41
CA ALA A 127 -7.88 2.25 10.54
C ALA A 127 -7.09 1.40 9.54
N ASN A 128 -6.84 1.91 8.33
CA ASN A 128 -5.99 1.24 7.35
C ASN A 128 -4.52 1.14 7.79
N PHE A 129 -3.95 2.23 8.31
CA PHE A 129 -2.59 2.18 8.86
C PHE A 129 -2.49 1.20 10.04
N VAL A 130 -3.48 1.21 10.94
CA VAL A 130 -3.54 0.28 12.07
C VAL A 130 -3.66 -1.17 11.58
N PHE A 131 -4.53 -1.44 10.61
CA PHE A 131 -4.68 -2.77 10.03
C PHE A 131 -3.38 -3.27 9.40
N ALA A 132 -2.69 -2.44 8.63
CA ALA A 132 -1.40 -2.80 8.04
C ALA A 132 -0.35 -3.17 9.12
N ILE A 133 -0.26 -2.36 10.19
CA ILE A 133 0.65 -2.62 11.31
C ILE A 133 0.29 -3.93 12.01
N VAL A 134 -0.99 -4.18 12.28
CA VAL A 134 -1.47 -5.40 12.94
C VAL A 134 -1.17 -6.64 12.10
N VAL A 135 -1.47 -6.60 10.79
CA VAL A 135 -1.19 -7.70 9.87
C VAL A 135 0.31 -7.99 9.82
N MET A 136 1.14 -6.97 9.59
CA MET A 136 2.60 -7.15 9.52
C MET A 136 3.18 -7.66 10.85
N THR A 137 2.72 -7.11 11.98
CA THR A 137 3.13 -7.57 13.32
C THR A 137 2.80 -9.05 13.50
N GLY A 138 1.57 -9.47 13.17
CA GLY A 138 1.15 -10.86 13.26
C GLY A 138 2.03 -11.79 12.42
N LEU A 139 2.35 -11.37 11.20
CA LEU A 139 3.21 -12.14 10.30
C LEU A 139 4.66 -12.22 10.79
N PHE A 140 5.25 -11.13 11.25
CA PHE A 140 6.62 -11.12 11.76
C PHE A 140 6.76 -11.91 13.07
N ALA A 141 5.72 -11.94 13.90
CA ALA A 141 5.71 -12.73 15.12
C ALA A 141 5.50 -14.24 14.82
N ALA A 142 4.54 -14.58 13.95
CA ALA A 142 4.14 -15.98 13.71
C ALA A 142 5.02 -16.69 12.68
N VAL A 143 5.29 -16.05 11.55
CA VAL A 143 6.07 -16.59 10.43
C VAL A 143 7.54 -16.21 10.58
N GLY A 144 7.79 -14.96 10.97
CA GLY A 144 9.13 -14.37 10.98
C GLY A 144 9.47 -13.63 9.70
N THR A 145 10.65 -13.02 9.69
CA THR A 145 11.19 -12.34 8.50
C THR A 145 12.23 -13.21 7.81
N PRO A 146 12.28 -13.23 6.47
CA PRO A 146 13.36 -13.89 5.76
C PRO A 146 14.67 -13.18 6.08
N LYS A 147 15.65 -13.94 6.58
CA LYS A 147 16.98 -13.47 6.91
C LYS A 147 17.99 -14.25 6.05
N PRO A 148 18.45 -13.67 4.93
CA PRO A 148 19.37 -14.33 4.03
C PRO A 148 20.72 -14.53 4.71
N LEU A 149 21.25 -15.76 4.60
CA LEU A 149 22.63 -16.06 4.94
C LEU A 149 23.55 -15.46 3.86
N SER A 150 24.86 -15.45 4.13
CA SER A 150 25.90 -14.95 3.23
C SER A 150 26.15 -15.85 1.99
N GLY A 151 25.11 -16.54 1.51
CA GLY A 151 25.12 -17.35 0.30
C GLY A 151 25.02 -16.52 -0.98
N VAL A 152 25.77 -16.91 -2.00
CA VAL A 152 25.82 -16.27 -3.31
C VAL A 152 24.76 -16.89 -4.22
N GLY A 153 23.75 -16.09 -4.59
CA GLY A 153 22.71 -16.47 -5.54
C GLY A 153 23.11 -16.14 -6.97
N GLN A 154 22.37 -15.23 -7.60
CA GLN A 154 22.67 -14.74 -8.94
C GLN A 154 23.90 -13.84 -8.94
N ILE A 155 24.73 -13.98 -9.96
CA ILE A 155 25.92 -13.17 -10.20
C ILE A 155 25.67 -12.34 -11.44
N GLN A 156 25.79 -11.02 -11.32
CA GLN A 156 25.68 -10.14 -12.48
C GLN A 156 26.85 -10.37 -13.45
N PRO A 157 26.58 -10.49 -14.76
CA PRO A 157 27.63 -10.44 -15.78
C PRO A 157 28.51 -9.19 -15.60
N ASP A 158 29.80 -9.31 -15.92
CA ASP A 158 30.78 -8.20 -15.86
C ASP A 158 30.94 -7.54 -14.48
N SER A 159 30.52 -8.22 -13.42
CA SER A 159 30.65 -7.73 -12.05
C SER A 159 32.00 -8.06 -11.41
N ALA A 160 32.32 -7.38 -10.31
CA ALA A 160 33.49 -7.69 -9.48
C ALA A 160 33.48 -9.15 -8.98
N ALA A 161 32.30 -9.69 -8.67
CA ALA A 161 32.14 -11.10 -8.31
C ALA A 161 32.44 -12.06 -9.46
N ALA A 162 31.94 -11.75 -10.66
CA ALA A 162 32.21 -12.56 -11.84
C ALA A 162 33.71 -12.59 -12.16
N ALA A 163 34.37 -11.42 -12.13
CA ALA A 163 35.80 -11.29 -12.37
C ALA A 163 36.64 -12.03 -11.32
N ALA A 164 36.20 -12.04 -10.06
CA ALA A 164 36.87 -12.76 -8.97
C ALA A 164 36.57 -14.27 -8.94
N GLY A 165 35.68 -14.77 -9.81
CA GLY A 165 35.40 -16.20 -9.93
C GLY A 165 34.45 -16.76 -8.86
N PHE A 166 33.57 -15.93 -8.29
CA PHE A 166 32.44 -16.40 -7.49
C PHE A 166 31.50 -17.28 -8.33
N LYS A 167 30.78 -18.19 -7.66
CA LYS A 167 29.79 -19.07 -8.27
C LYS A 167 28.52 -19.09 -7.43
N THR A 168 27.38 -19.30 -8.08
CA THR A 168 26.11 -19.54 -7.39
C THR A 168 26.24 -20.77 -6.48
N GLY A 169 25.75 -20.64 -5.25
CA GLY A 169 25.87 -21.64 -4.18
C GLY A 169 27.07 -21.46 -3.26
N ASP A 170 28.02 -20.56 -3.57
CA ASP A 170 29.10 -20.22 -2.65
C ASP A 170 28.54 -19.67 -1.34
N THR A 171 29.15 -20.02 -0.21
CA THR A 171 28.82 -19.42 1.09
C THR A 171 29.99 -18.58 1.58
N ILE A 172 29.82 -17.28 1.71
CA ILE A 172 30.88 -16.39 2.19
C ILE A 172 30.92 -16.45 3.71
N VAL A 173 32.03 -16.90 4.29
CA VAL A 173 32.16 -17.10 5.74
C VAL A 173 32.98 -16.01 6.43
N ALA A 174 33.88 -15.34 5.68
CA ALA A 174 34.62 -14.19 6.20
C ALA A 174 35.01 -13.21 5.09
N ILE A 175 35.24 -11.95 5.48
CA ILE A 175 35.80 -10.89 4.63
C ILE A 175 36.94 -10.21 5.38
N ASP A 176 38.15 -10.18 4.81
CA ASP A 176 39.37 -9.66 5.45
C ASP A 176 39.59 -10.23 6.87
N GLY A 177 39.28 -11.52 7.07
CA GLY A 177 39.37 -12.21 8.37
C GLY A 177 38.23 -11.90 9.35
N GLN A 178 37.31 -10.99 9.03
CA GLN A 178 36.08 -10.77 9.81
C GLN A 178 35.03 -11.81 9.42
N ALA A 179 34.66 -12.67 10.37
CA ALA A 179 33.60 -13.65 10.17
C ALA A 179 32.25 -12.96 9.92
N ILE A 180 31.50 -13.47 8.94
CA ILE A 180 30.15 -13.01 8.61
C ILE A 180 29.19 -14.19 8.57
N ARG A 181 27.90 -13.90 8.76
CA ARG A 181 26.84 -14.91 8.68
C ARG A 181 25.69 -14.49 7.78
N TRP A 182 25.38 -13.19 7.78
CA TRP A 182 24.22 -12.67 7.08
C TRP A 182 24.64 -11.96 5.81
N PHE A 183 23.76 -11.99 4.81
CA PHE A 183 23.98 -11.23 3.59
C PHE A 183 24.05 -9.71 3.87
N ASP A 184 23.37 -9.23 4.91
CA ASP A 184 23.47 -7.83 5.33
C ASP A 184 24.89 -7.46 5.83
N ASP A 185 25.61 -8.39 6.45
CA ASP A 185 27.00 -8.18 6.87
C ASP A 185 27.89 -7.95 5.63
N LEU A 186 27.74 -8.85 4.64
CA LEU A 186 28.39 -8.74 3.33
C LEU A 186 28.09 -7.40 2.68
N ARG A 187 26.79 -7.02 2.58
CA ARG A 187 26.37 -5.76 1.97
C ARG A 187 26.96 -4.54 2.69
N ASN A 188 26.99 -4.56 4.02
CA ASN A 188 27.51 -3.47 4.83
C ASN A 188 29.03 -3.30 4.65
N ILE A 189 29.79 -4.39 4.59
CA ILE A 189 31.25 -4.36 4.39
C ILE A 189 31.58 -3.93 2.95
N VAL A 190 30.95 -4.54 1.95
CA VAL A 190 31.20 -4.26 0.53
C VAL A 190 30.86 -2.81 0.17
N SER A 191 29.69 -2.32 0.61
CA SER A 191 29.24 -0.96 0.27
C SER A 191 30.16 0.14 0.80
N ARG A 192 30.88 -0.10 1.90
CA ARG A 192 31.81 0.86 2.53
C ARG A 192 33.23 0.80 1.96
N ASN A 193 33.55 -0.16 1.10
CA ASN A 193 34.89 -0.36 0.55
C ASN A 193 34.94 -0.26 -1.00
N PRO A 194 34.46 0.84 -1.60
CA PRO A 194 34.45 1.01 -3.05
C PRO A 194 35.88 1.10 -3.64
N GLY A 195 36.22 0.19 -4.55
CA GLY A 195 37.52 0.15 -5.22
C GLY A 195 38.69 -0.37 -4.37
N LYS A 196 38.42 -0.91 -3.18
CA LYS A 196 39.42 -1.55 -2.34
C LYS A 196 39.34 -3.07 -2.53
N SER A 197 40.47 -3.73 -2.79
CA SER A 197 40.51 -5.20 -2.84
C SER A 197 40.19 -5.76 -1.46
N LEU A 198 39.24 -6.69 -1.40
CA LEU A 198 38.84 -7.41 -0.20
C LEU A 198 39.09 -8.90 -0.42
N ARG A 199 39.58 -9.57 0.62
CA ARG A 199 39.75 -11.02 0.64
C ARG A 199 38.47 -11.67 1.16
N PHE A 200 37.92 -12.61 0.40
CA PHE A 200 36.73 -13.37 0.75
C PHE A 200 37.10 -14.82 1.00
N ASP A 201 36.79 -15.31 2.19
CA ASP A 201 36.87 -16.74 2.48
C ASP A 201 35.47 -17.33 2.28
N ILE A 202 35.37 -18.32 1.40
CA ILE A 202 34.13 -18.95 0.98
C ILE A 202 34.18 -20.46 1.14
N VAL A 203 33.00 -21.06 1.30
CA VAL A 203 32.79 -22.51 1.22
C VAL A 203 32.09 -22.83 -0.09
N ARG A 204 32.74 -23.65 -0.92
CA ARG A 204 32.19 -24.15 -2.20
C ARG A 204 32.35 -25.66 -2.26
N ASN A 205 31.25 -26.39 -2.42
CA ASN A 205 31.27 -27.87 -2.42
C ASN A 205 32.02 -28.47 -1.21
N ASN A 206 31.78 -27.90 -0.02
CA ASN A 206 32.42 -28.31 1.23
C ASN A 206 33.96 -28.18 1.25
N ARG A 207 34.50 -27.24 0.46
CA ARG A 207 35.93 -26.87 0.46
C ARG A 207 36.06 -25.38 0.74
N ASP A 208 37.05 -25.04 1.55
CA ASP A 208 37.43 -23.65 1.80
C ASP A 208 38.21 -23.11 0.60
N ILE A 209 37.78 -21.98 0.08
CA ILE A 209 38.39 -21.26 -1.03
C ILE A 209 38.54 -19.80 -0.61
N THR A 210 39.69 -19.20 -0.91
CA THR A 210 39.89 -17.75 -0.79
C THR A 210 39.82 -17.12 -2.17
N LEU A 211 39.03 -16.06 -2.31
CA LEU A 211 38.93 -15.23 -3.51
C LEU A 211 39.23 -13.78 -3.14
N ASP A 212 39.91 -13.06 -4.03
CA ASP A 212 40.09 -11.61 -3.90
C ASP A 212 39.18 -10.90 -4.89
N ALA A 213 38.38 -9.95 -4.40
CA ALA A 213 37.52 -9.15 -5.25
C ALA A 213 37.57 -7.68 -4.86
N THR A 214 37.52 -6.81 -5.87
CA THR A 214 37.49 -5.36 -5.67
C THR A 214 36.08 -4.85 -5.99
N PRO A 215 35.26 -4.46 -5.00
CA PRO A 215 33.92 -3.93 -5.24
C PRO A 215 33.97 -2.73 -6.19
N ALA A 216 33.17 -2.78 -7.25
CA ALA A 216 33.09 -1.71 -8.24
C ALA A 216 32.55 -0.43 -7.60
N ARG A 217 33.13 0.72 -7.95
CA ARG A 217 32.64 2.03 -7.48
C ARG A 217 31.35 2.35 -8.19
N HIS A 218 30.28 2.59 -7.45
CA HIS A 218 29.00 3.03 -7.99
C HIS A 218 28.57 4.33 -7.31
N VAL A 219 28.17 5.31 -8.12
CA VAL A 219 27.74 6.62 -7.64
C VAL A 219 26.22 6.59 -7.50
N LEU A 220 25.74 6.63 -6.26
CA LEU A 220 24.34 6.89 -5.98
C LEU A 220 24.10 8.39 -6.11
N GLU A 221 23.37 8.77 -7.16
CA GLU A 221 22.89 10.14 -7.30
C GLU A 221 21.97 10.50 -6.14
N ALA A 222 22.06 11.75 -5.70
CA ALA A 222 21.20 12.23 -4.65
C ALA A 222 19.78 12.43 -5.19
N SER A 223 18.78 11.83 -4.53
CA SER A 223 17.36 12.05 -4.83
C SER A 223 16.91 13.51 -4.56
N GLN A 224 17.72 14.30 -3.86
CA GLN A 224 17.43 15.70 -3.51
C GLN A 224 18.55 16.65 -3.93
N LYS A 225 18.16 17.79 -4.50
CA LYS A 225 19.06 18.92 -4.80
C LYS A 225 19.76 19.39 -3.52
N GLY A 226 21.09 19.46 -3.56
CA GLY A 226 21.92 19.93 -2.43
C GLY A 226 22.50 18.84 -1.54
N VAL A 227 22.15 17.56 -1.77
CA VAL A 227 22.80 16.43 -1.11
C VAL A 227 23.93 15.93 -2.01
N ALA A 228 25.12 15.74 -1.45
CA ALA A 228 26.26 15.22 -2.21
C ALA A 228 26.02 13.75 -2.63
N PRO A 229 26.37 13.37 -3.86
CA PRO A 229 26.28 11.98 -4.31
C PRO A 229 27.15 11.08 -3.43
N ARG A 230 26.68 9.86 -3.17
CA ARG A 230 27.38 8.88 -2.33
C ARG A 230 28.01 7.80 -3.20
N VAL A 231 29.28 7.51 -2.97
CA VAL A 231 29.96 6.38 -3.63
C VAL A 231 29.83 5.14 -2.76
N ILE A 232 29.33 4.05 -3.33
CA ILE A 232 29.23 2.75 -2.68
C ILE A 232 30.00 1.70 -3.49
N GLY A 233 30.44 0.64 -2.81
CA GLY A 233 30.99 -0.55 -3.45
C GLY A 233 29.89 -1.52 -3.88
N LEU A 234 30.01 -2.09 -5.08
CA LEU A 234 29.14 -3.16 -5.59
C LEU A 234 29.95 -4.40 -5.94
N LEU A 235 29.59 -5.53 -5.33
CA LEU A 235 30.18 -6.83 -5.65
C LEU A 235 29.47 -7.48 -6.86
N GLY A 236 28.15 -7.27 -7.00
CA GLY A 236 27.35 -7.81 -8.10
C GLY A 236 26.76 -9.20 -7.83
N VAL A 237 26.46 -9.52 -6.58
CA VAL A 237 25.80 -10.77 -6.17
C VAL A 237 24.45 -10.48 -5.52
N SER A 238 23.49 -11.40 -5.69
CA SER A 238 22.26 -11.46 -4.91
C SER A 238 22.37 -12.51 -3.80
N PRO A 239 21.51 -12.48 -2.77
CA PRO A 239 21.37 -13.60 -1.84
C PRO A 239 20.93 -14.86 -2.60
N ASP A 240 21.43 -16.02 -2.16
CA ASP A 240 20.94 -17.33 -2.60
C ASP A 240 19.55 -17.61 -1.98
N PRO A 241 18.49 -17.79 -2.79
CA PRO A 241 17.16 -18.11 -2.27
C PRO A 241 17.11 -19.45 -1.50
N ALA A 242 18.04 -20.38 -1.74
CA ALA A 242 18.13 -21.62 -0.98
C ALA A 242 18.77 -21.44 0.40
N GLN A 243 19.45 -20.31 0.66
CA GLN A 243 20.16 -20.03 1.91
C GLN A 243 19.48 -18.90 2.70
N VAL A 244 18.19 -19.06 2.94
CA VAL A 244 17.38 -18.12 3.73
C VAL A 244 16.83 -18.85 4.94
N ILE A 245 17.02 -18.27 6.13
CA ILE A 245 16.34 -18.74 7.33
C ILE A 245 15.25 -17.74 7.72
N TYR A 246 14.16 -18.23 8.32
CA TYR A 246 13.12 -17.36 8.85
C TYR A 246 13.37 -17.14 10.33
N GLN A 247 13.57 -15.89 10.72
CA GLN A 247 13.74 -15.51 12.11
C GLN A 247 12.45 -14.89 12.63
N ARG A 248 11.81 -15.57 13.59
CA ARG A 248 10.64 -15.02 14.29
C ARG A 248 11.06 -13.88 15.19
N MET A 249 10.24 -12.84 15.22
CA MET A 249 10.45 -11.68 16.09
C MET A 249 9.61 -11.82 17.36
N GLY A 250 10.14 -11.32 18.48
CA GLY A 250 9.31 -11.10 19.66
C GLY A 250 8.22 -10.08 19.35
N ILE A 251 7.07 -10.14 20.04
CA ILE A 251 5.90 -9.30 19.73
C ILE A 251 6.25 -7.80 19.71
N VAL A 252 7.04 -7.32 20.67
CA VAL A 252 7.47 -5.91 20.73
C VAL A 252 8.31 -5.52 19.50
N GLN A 253 9.28 -6.36 19.13
CA GLN A 253 10.09 -6.15 17.94
C GLN A 253 9.24 -6.22 16.67
N ALA A 254 8.29 -7.14 16.60
CA ALA A 254 7.38 -7.27 15.47
C ALA A 254 6.51 -6.02 15.29
N VAL A 255 6.04 -5.40 16.38
CA VAL A 255 5.32 -4.12 16.34
C VAL A 255 6.23 -3.00 15.84
N GLU A 256 7.43 -2.88 16.41
CA GLU A 256 8.40 -1.86 15.99
C GLU A 256 8.73 -1.98 14.49
N HIS A 257 8.97 -3.21 14.02
CA HIS A 257 9.20 -3.50 12.60
C HIS A 257 7.95 -3.23 11.75
N GLY A 258 6.75 -3.56 12.21
CA GLY A 258 5.50 -3.28 11.52
C GLY A 258 5.27 -1.77 11.34
N VAL A 259 5.50 -0.98 12.39
CA VAL A 259 5.44 0.49 12.34
C VAL A 259 6.52 1.04 11.42
N GLY A 260 7.77 0.61 11.57
CA GLY A 260 8.89 1.05 10.72
C GLY A 260 8.67 0.71 9.25
N ARG A 261 8.10 -0.46 8.95
CA ARG A 261 7.76 -0.86 7.58
C ARG A 261 6.63 -0.02 7.00
N THR A 262 5.60 0.26 7.80
CA THR A 262 4.49 1.15 7.44
C THR A 262 5.02 2.54 7.09
N TYR A 263 5.85 3.12 7.97
CA TYR A 263 6.49 4.40 7.74
C TYR A 263 7.34 4.41 6.47
N ALA A 264 8.18 3.40 6.26
CA ALA A 264 9.02 3.29 5.07
C ALA A 264 8.20 3.21 3.78
N MET A 265 7.08 2.47 3.79
CA MET A 265 6.14 2.41 2.65
C MET A 265 5.51 3.78 2.39
N THR A 266 4.98 4.43 3.43
CA THR A 266 4.40 5.78 3.33
C THR A 266 5.40 6.78 2.76
N ALA A 267 6.61 6.82 3.31
CA ALA A 267 7.68 7.71 2.85
C ALA A 267 8.07 7.43 1.39
N GLY A 268 8.15 6.14 1.00
CA GLY A 268 8.43 5.74 -0.37
C GLY A 268 7.33 6.18 -1.36
N ILE A 269 6.06 6.08 -0.98
CA ILE A 269 4.94 6.56 -1.80
C ILE A 269 5.02 8.08 -1.95
N MET A 270 5.27 8.81 -0.86
CA MET A 270 5.42 10.27 -0.89
C MET A 270 6.61 10.72 -1.74
N ASP A 271 7.75 10.02 -1.65
CA ASP A 271 8.92 10.32 -2.48
C ASP A 271 8.63 10.04 -3.96
N ALA A 272 7.98 8.92 -4.28
CA ALA A 272 7.58 8.59 -5.65
C ALA A 272 6.67 9.66 -6.26
N LEU A 273 5.68 10.15 -5.51
CA LEU A 273 4.82 11.25 -5.95
C LEU A 273 5.60 12.55 -6.10
N GLY A 274 6.51 12.85 -5.18
CA GLY A 274 7.40 14.01 -5.28
C GLY A 274 8.28 13.98 -6.54
N GLN A 275 8.81 12.81 -6.90
CA GLN A 275 9.57 12.60 -8.13
C GLN A 275 8.71 12.77 -9.39
N MET A 276 7.45 12.32 -9.38
CA MET A 276 6.51 12.53 -10.49
C MET A 276 6.23 14.03 -10.69
N ILE A 277 6.01 14.78 -9.61
CA ILE A 277 5.79 16.23 -9.67
C ILE A 277 7.03 16.98 -10.19
N ARG A 278 8.23 16.53 -9.82
CA ARG A 278 9.51 17.10 -10.31
C ARG A 278 9.85 16.68 -11.74
N GLY A 279 9.12 15.73 -12.33
CA GLY A 279 9.39 15.18 -13.66
C GLY A 279 10.57 14.20 -13.71
N THR A 280 11.10 13.76 -12.56
CA THR A 280 12.21 12.77 -12.52
C THR A 280 11.71 11.33 -12.60
N ARG A 281 10.39 11.11 -12.52
CA ARG A 281 9.73 9.81 -12.64
C ARG A 281 8.54 9.89 -13.60
N ASN A 282 8.38 8.89 -14.46
CA ASN A 282 7.31 8.86 -15.45
C ASN A 282 5.95 8.55 -14.80
N ALA A 283 4.94 9.38 -15.09
CA ALA A 283 3.57 9.18 -14.59
C ALA A 283 2.90 7.91 -15.15
N ASN A 284 3.41 7.37 -16.28
CA ASN A 284 2.94 6.13 -16.89
C ASN A 284 3.18 4.90 -16.00
N GLU A 285 3.95 5.04 -14.92
CA GLU A 285 4.14 4.00 -13.91
C GLU A 285 2.93 3.86 -12.96
N LEU A 286 2.03 4.84 -12.88
CA LEU A 286 0.84 4.78 -12.03
C LEU A 286 -0.11 3.67 -12.49
N GLY A 287 -0.25 2.63 -11.68
CA GLY A 287 -1.17 1.50 -11.89
C GLY A 287 -2.62 1.87 -11.63
N GLY A 288 -3.53 1.46 -12.52
CA GLY A 288 -4.98 1.54 -12.32
C GLY A 288 -5.58 0.26 -11.72
N PRO A 289 -6.92 0.14 -11.70
CA PRO A 289 -7.63 -1.02 -11.15
C PRO A 289 -7.25 -2.36 -11.82
N ILE A 290 -6.90 -2.34 -13.11
CA ILE A 290 -6.55 -3.56 -13.83
C ILE A 290 -5.16 -4.06 -13.39
N SER A 291 -4.20 -3.14 -13.24
CA SER A 291 -2.89 -3.47 -12.66
C SER A 291 -3.03 -4.05 -11.25
N ILE A 292 -3.90 -3.49 -10.41
CA ILE A 292 -4.16 -4.01 -9.07
C ILE A 292 -4.74 -5.43 -9.14
N ALA A 293 -5.68 -5.70 -10.05
CA ALA A 293 -6.26 -7.02 -10.22
C ALA A 293 -5.21 -8.08 -10.63
N ILE A 294 -4.34 -7.76 -11.59
CA ILE A 294 -3.27 -8.65 -12.05
C ILE A 294 -2.28 -8.93 -10.91
N VAL A 295 -1.81 -7.89 -10.23
CA VAL A 295 -0.86 -8.04 -9.11
C VAL A 295 -1.48 -8.87 -7.99
N SER A 296 -2.77 -8.65 -7.68
CA SER A 296 -3.46 -9.42 -6.64
C SER A 296 -3.58 -10.90 -7.00
N ALA A 297 -3.84 -11.21 -8.27
CA ALA A 297 -3.93 -12.57 -8.76
C ALA A 297 -2.58 -13.29 -8.75
N ASP A 298 -1.54 -12.65 -9.29
CA ASP A 298 -0.18 -13.18 -9.31
C ASP A 298 0.28 -13.48 -7.87
N VAL A 299 0.04 -12.57 -6.94
CA VAL A 299 0.40 -12.75 -5.52
C VAL A 299 -0.43 -13.85 -4.86
N ALA A 300 -1.72 -13.97 -5.16
CA ALA A 300 -2.56 -15.01 -4.59
C ALA A 300 -2.05 -16.43 -4.91
N GLN A 301 -1.47 -16.63 -6.09
CA GLN A 301 -0.84 -17.90 -6.48
C GLN A 301 0.42 -18.22 -5.66
N THR A 302 1.09 -17.20 -5.12
CA THR A 302 2.27 -17.39 -4.25
C THR A 302 1.93 -17.72 -2.79
N GLY A 303 0.64 -17.70 -2.44
CA GLY A 303 0.13 -18.14 -1.14
C GLY A 303 -0.36 -17.01 -0.23
N LEU A 304 -1.03 -17.42 0.86
CA LEU A 304 -1.77 -16.54 1.75
C LEU A 304 -0.89 -15.50 2.48
N ILE A 305 0.35 -15.86 2.82
CA ILE A 305 1.28 -14.94 3.52
C ILE A 305 1.59 -13.72 2.64
N ASN A 306 1.89 -13.94 1.36
CA ASN A 306 2.15 -12.85 0.43
C ASN A 306 0.89 -12.04 0.14
N MET A 307 -0.28 -12.69 0.08
CA MET A 307 -1.56 -12.00 -0.04
C MET A 307 -1.85 -11.09 1.16
N MET A 308 -1.55 -11.52 2.38
CA MET A 308 -1.67 -10.68 3.59
C MET A 308 -0.67 -9.52 3.58
N MET A 309 0.57 -9.74 3.13
CA MET A 309 1.55 -8.67 2.95
C MET A 309 1.11 -7.65 1.89
N LEU A 310 0.50 -8.11 0.79
CA LEU A 310 -0.09 -7.23 -0.24
C LEU A 310 -1.26 -6.43 0.34
N ALA A 311 -2.14 -7.07 1.12
CA ALA A 311 -3.23 -6.39 1.82
C ALA A 311 -2.70 -5.30 2.76
N ALA A 312 -1.66 -5.57 3.55
CA ALA A 312 -1.03 -4.55 4.38
C ALA A 312 -0.49 -3.38 3.54
N ALA A 313 0.23 -3.67 2.44
CA ALA A 313 0.80 -2.64 1.58
C ALA A 313 -0.28 -1.76 0.91
N PHE A 314 -1.33 -2.38 0.36
CA PHE A 314 -2.45 -1.64 -0.24
C PHE A 314 -3.32 -0.93 0.80
N SER A 315 -3.41 -1.45 2.03
CA SER A 315 -4.06 -0.73 3.12
C SER A 315 -3.32 0.57 3.44
N VAL A 316 -1.99 0.55 3.55
CA VAL A 316 -1.18 1.78 3.73
C VAL A 316 -1.43 2.76 2.57
N ASN A 317 -1.46 2.26 1.34
CA ASN A 317 -1.71 3.12 0.16
C ASN A 317 -3.12 3.73 0.20
N LEU A 318 -4.15 2.94 0.47
CA LEU A 318 -5.54 3.41 0.56
C LEU A 318 -5.72 4.42 1.71
N GLY A 319 -5.11 4.17 2.87
CA GLY A 319 -5.10 5.13 3.98
C GLY A 319 -4.39 6.43 3.62
N LEU A 320 -3.21 6.37 3.00
CA LEU A 320 -2.45 7.55 2.61
C LEU A 320 -3.17 8.38 1.53
N LEU A 321 -3.67 7.74 0.48
CA LEU A 321 -4.38 8.42 -0.61
C LEU A 321 -5.64 9.12 -0.11
N ASN A 322 -6.39 8.50 0.81
CA ASN A 322 -7.56 9.15 1.41
C ASN A 322 -7.19 10.35 2.29
N LEU A 323 -5.95 10.48 2.78
CA LEU A 323 -5.50 11.68 3.50
C LEU A 323 -5.10 12.83 2.58
N PHE A 324 -5.05 12.63 1.26
CA PHE A 324 -4.72 13.71 0.35
C PHE A 324 -5.79 14.80 0.31
N PRO A 325 -5.40 16.07 0.11
CA PRO A 325 -6.31 17.22 0.11
C PRO A 325 -7.10 17.30 -1.21
N VAL A 326 -7.67 16.17 -1.64
CA VAL A 326 -8.51 16.06 -2.82
C VAL A 326 -9.96 16.07 -2.35
N PRO A 327 -10.79 17.03 -2.78
CA PRO A 327 -12.22 17.01 -2.46
C PRO A 327 -12.83 15.69 -2.93
N MET A 328 -13.83 15.17 -2.21
CA MET A 328 -14.40 13.80 -2.31
C MET A 328 -13.66 12.74 -1.48
N LEU A 329 -12.38 12.92 -1.15
CA LEU A 329 -11.68 12.06 -0.19
C LEU A 329 -11.79 12.62 1.23
N ASP A 330 -11.45 11.80 2.23
CA ASP A 330 -11.45 12.20 3.63
C ASP A 330 -10.56 13.41 3.91
N GLY A 331 -9.37 13.44 3.30
CA GLY A 331 -8.41 14.53 3.42
C GLY A 331 -8.97 15.85 2.88
N GLY A 332 -9.87 15.81 1.89
CA GLY A 332 -10.61 16.99 1.42
C GLY A 332 -11.53 17.56 2.50
N HIS A 333 -12.27 16.70 3.21
CA HIS A 333 -13.10 17.10 4.35
C HIS A 333 -12.26 17.66 5.51
N LEU A 334 -11.12 17.02 5.81
CA LEU A 334 -10.18 17.52 6.81
C LEU A 334 -9.63 18.90 6.47
N VAL A 335 -9.38 19.19 5.19
CA VAL A 335 -9.00 20.53 4.72
C VAL A 335 -10.13 21.53 4.96
N PHE A 336 -11.38 21.19 4.65
CA PHE A 336 -12.52 22.07 4.94
C PHE A 336 -12.67 22.34 6.45
N TYR A 337 -12.46 21.33 7.29
CA TYR A 337 -12.48 21.49 8.75
C TYR A 337 -11.30 22.31 9.26
N ALA A 338 -10.11 22.20 8.65
CA ALA A 338 -9.00 23.09 8.94
C ALA A 338 -9.34 24.55 8.61
N PHE A 339 -9.98 24.81 7.47
CA PHE A 339 -10.46 26.16 7.14
C PHE A 339 -11.54 26.66 8.11
N GLU A 340 -12.46 25.80 8.54
CA GLU A 340 -13.47 26.12 9.56
C GLU A 340 -12.82 26.48 10.89
N ALA A 341 -11.81 25.71 11.34
CA ALA A 341 -11.06 25.96 12.57
C ALA A 341 -10.37 27.34 12.55
N LEU A 342 -9.75 27.69 11.41
CA LEU A 342 -9.05 28.97 11.24
C LEU A 342 -10.01 30.16 11.13
N ARG A 343 -11.16 29.97 10.47
CA ARG A 343 -12.14 31.04 10.20
C ARG A 343 -13.15 31.22 11.33
N GLY A 344 -13.30 30.23 12.21
CA GLY A 344 -14.32 30.18 13.26
C GLY A 344 -15.75 29.94 12.74
N ARG A 345 -15.93 29.70 11.43
CA ARG A 345 -17.23 29.41 10.80
C ARG A 345 -17.07 28.48 9.60
N PRO A 346 -18.06 27.61 9.33
CA PRO A 346 -18.00 26.67 8.20
C PRO A 346 -17.96 27.40 6.85
N LEU A 347 -17.41 26.72 5.84
CA LEU A 347 -17.48 27.18 4.45
C LEU A 347 -18.94 27.16 3.98
N SER A 348 -19.27 28.08 3.07
CA SER A 348 -20.62 28.12 2.50
C SER A 348 -20.93 26.82 1.75
N GLN A 349 -22.20 26.37 1.78
CA GLN A 349 -22.64 25.15 1.10
C GLN A 349 -22.23 25.13 -0.37
N ARG A 350 -22.41 26.26 -1.09
CA ARG A 350 -21.95 26.44 -2.47
C ARG A 350 -20.45 26.20 -2.64
N THR A 351 -19.62 26.70 -1.73
CA THR A 351 -18.16 26.48 -1.78
C THR A 351 -17.81 25.01 -1.60
N GLN A 352 -18.50 24.31 -0.69
CA GLN A 352 -18.30 22.87 -0.48
C GLN A 352 -18.74 22.08 -1.71
N GLU A 353 -19.91 22.38 -2.27
CA GLU A 353 -20.42 21.76 -3.51
C GLU A 353 -19.46 21.93 -4.68
N TYR A 354 -18.97 23.16 -4.93
CA TYR A 354 -17.98 23.40 -5.99
C TYR A 354 -16.67 22.63 -5.73
N GLY A 355 -16.24 22.58 -4.46
CA GLY A 355 -15.12 21.76 -4.04
C GLY A 355 -15.32 20.30 -4.40
N PHE A 356 -16.42 19.68 -3.98
CA PHE A 356 -16.74 18.28 -4.26
C PHE A 356 -16.87 17.98 -5.76
N ARG A 357 -17.54 18.85 -6.53
CA ARG A 357 -17.66 18.70 -8.00
C ARG A 357 -16.30 18.74 -8.67
N PHE A 358 -15.44 19.69 -8.28
CA PHE A 358 -14.08 19.77 -8.80
C PHE A 358 -13.27 18.51 -8.45
N GLY A 359 -13.36 18.04 -7.20
CA GLY A 359 -12.71 16.81 -6.75
C GLY A 359 -13.19 15.57 -7.52
N LEU A 360 -14.49 15.44 -7.74
CA LEU A 360 -15.07 14.36 -8.54
C LEU A 360 -14.51 14.34 -9.96
N VAL A 361 -14.45 15.50 -10.62
CA VAL A 361 -13.87 15.62 -11.96
C VAL A 361 -12.39 15.23 -11.95
N LEU A 362 -11.63 15.68 -10.94
CA LEU A 362 -10.21 15.37 -10.81
C LEU A 362 -9.97 13.86 -10.62
N VAL A 363 -10.70 13.22 -9.71
CA VAL A 363 -10.62 11.77 -9.46
C VAL A 363 -11.01 10.99 -10.72
N PHE A 364 -12.06 11.43 -11.43
CA PHE A 364 -12.49 10.79 -12.68
C PHE A 364 -11.44 10.88 -13.78
N LEU A 365 -10.80 12.04 -13.95
CA LEU A 365 -9.69 12.22 -14.89
C LEU A 365 -8.49 11.34 -14.52
N LEU A 366 -8.15 11.25 -13.24
CA LEU A 366 -7.09 10.39 -12.76
C LEU A 366 -7.40 8.90 -13.01
N MET A 367 -8.65 8.49 -12.80
CA MET A 367 -9.10 7.12 -13.08
C MET A 367 -9.00 6.79 -14.57
N ILE A 368 -9.42 7.70 -15.46
CA ILE A 368 -9.25 7.54 -16.91
C ILE A 368 -7.76 7.42 -17.26
N PHE A 369 -6.92 8.30 -16.73
CA PHE A 369 -5.48 8.29 -16.98
C PHE A 369 -4.82 6.98 -16.50
N ALA A 370 -5.12 6.52 -15.29
CA ALA A 370 -4.58 5.28 -14.75
C ALA A 370 -5.06 4.05 -15.55
N THR A 371 -6.33 4.05 -15.96
CA THR A 371 -6.90 2.99 -16.81
C THR A 371 -6.25 2.99 -18.19
N TRP A 372 -5.98 4.17 -18.76
CA TRP A 372 -5.25 4.29 -20.03
C TRP A 372 -3.83 3.73 -19.91
N ASN A 373 -3.10 4.05 -18.84
CA ASN A 373 -1.77 3.48 -18.58
C ASN A 373 -1.80 1.96 -18.44
N ASP A 374 -2.86 1.41 -17.83
CA ASP A 374 -3.06 -0.04 -17.76
C ASP A 374 -3.27 -0.65 -19.15
N PHE A 375 -4.09 -0.03 -20.01
CA PHE A 375 -4.27 -0.48 -21.39
C PHE A 375 -2.98 -0.44 -22.20
N VAL A 376 -2.20 0.64 -22.11
CA VAL A 376 -0.90 0.75 -22.79
C VAL A 376 0.04 -0.37 -22.33
N ARG A 377 0.08 -0.66 -21.03
CA ARG A 377 0.90 -1.76 -20.48
C ARG A 377 0.43 -3.13 -20.91
N LEU A 378 -0.88 -3.37 -20.92
CA LEU A 378 -1.45 -4.61 -21.43
C LEU A 378 -1.12 -4.79 -22.92
N PHE A 379 -1.29 -3.75 -23.72
CA PHE A 379 -0.96 -3.80 -25.14
C PHE A 379 0.54 -4.04 -25.36
N ALA A 380 1.44 -3.42 -24.59
CA ALA A 380 2.87 -3.73 -24.66
C ALA A 380 3.19 -5.19 -24.29
N ARG A 381 2.44 -5.79 -23.34
CA ARG A 381 2.62 -7.18 -22.91
C ARG A 381 2.11 -8.20 -23.92
N PHE A 382 1.05 -7.89 -24.67
CA PHE A 382 0.39 -8.81 -25.60
C PHE A 382 0.58 -8.49 -27.10
N GLY A 383 0.94 -7.25 -27.43
CA GLY A 383 1.16 -6.74 -28.79
C GLY A 383 2.62 -6.76 -29.25
N GLY A 384 3.52 -7.35 -28.46
CA GLY A 384 4.88 -7.68 -28.87
C GLY A 384 4.98 -8.99 -29.65
N LEU A 385 4.08 -9.20 -30.62
CA LEU A 385 4.16 -10.23 -31.66
C LEU A 385 4.50 -9.59 -33.00
#